data_AF-A0A9C8HVV5-F1
#
_entry.id   AF-A0A9C8HVV5-F1
#
_cell.length_a   1.000
_cell.length_b   1.000
_cell.length_c   1.000
_cell.angle_alpha   90.00
_cell.angle_beta   90.00
_cell.angle_gamma   90.00
#
_symmetry.space_group_name_H-M   'P 1'
#
loop_
_entity.id
_entity.type
_entity.pdbx_description
1 polymer ?
#
loop_
_entity_poly.entity_id
_entity_poly.type
_entity_poly.pdbx_seq_one_letter_code
_entity_poly.pdbx_strand_id
1 'polypeptide(L)'
;MEDKNKEEGKMKLVVAFMNFENIVNADLNVCDEFMMKTSFTSCIRQFEEALEEDNDLGEANMYIAECYMNNMEYEKGINHAKEALKKFEAGCSLVTKGSIKDCKAYTYKIIAMIHIYRAHDYFNEGNFEKMNESHKESLKCFQKAIENNPEDIRLKMLYEHFKTTINFPR
;
A
#
# COMPACT_ATOMS: atom_id res chain seq x y z
N MET A 1 30.38 -6.78 -8.40
CA MET A 1 29.52 -5.73 -9.00
C MET A 1 28.10 -5.88 -8.51
N GLU A 2 27.53 -7.09 -8.55
CA GLU A 2 26.18 -7.38 -8.03
C GLU A 2 25.93 -6.93 -6.58
N ASP A 3 26.85 -7.23 -5.66
CA ASP A 3 26.70 -6.80 -4.25
C ASP A 3 26.74 -5.28 -4.05
N LYS A 4 27.43 -4.54 -4.94
CA LYS A 4 27.49 -3.08 -4.86
C LYS A 4 26.16 -2.44 -5.28
N ASN A 5 25.52 -2.99 -6.31
CA ASN A 5 24.22 -2.51 -6.79
C ASN A 5 23.12 -2.80 -5.77
N LYS A 6 23.17 -3.96 -5.09
CA LYS A 6 22.24 -4.26 -3.99
C LYS A 6 22.34 -3.28 -2.83
N GLU A 7 23.55 -2.92 -2.41
CA GLU A 7 23.74 -1.91 -1.37
C GLU A 7 23.28 -0.51 -1.82
N GLU A 8 23.50 -0.16 -3.09
CA GLU A 8 23.00 1.11 -3.66
C GLU A 8 21.47 1.16 -3.66
N GLY A 9 20.80 0.09 -4.11
CA GLY A 9 19.34 -0.02 -4.09
C GLY A 9 18.75 0.12 -2.69
N LYS A 10 19.38 -0.51 -1.69
CA LYS A 10 19.01 -0.37 -0.27
C LYS A 10 19.11 1.09 0.21
N MET A 11 20.20 1.79 -0.12
CA MET A 11 20.37 3.19 0.26
C MET A 11 19.31 4.09 -0.39
N LYS A 12 19.06 3.91 -1.70
CA LYS A 12 18.01 4.65 -2.41
C LYS A 12 16.63 4.39 -1.82
N LEU A 13 16.32 3.14 -1.46
CA LEU A 13 15.06 2.78 -0.80
C LEU A 13 14.88 3.53 0.53
N VAL A 14 15.91 3.60 1.37
CA VAL A 14 15.86 4.33 2.65
C VAL A 14 15.58 5.81 2.43
N VAL A 15 16.23 6.44 1.45
CA VAL A 15 16.00 7.85 1.10
C VAL A 15 14.58 8.07 0.58
N ALA A 16 14.12 7.22 -0.33
CA ALA A 16 12.77 7.29 -0.88
C ALA A 16 11.70 7.15 0.23
N PHE A 17 11.94 6.24 1.19
CA PHE A 17 11.08 6.05 2.35
C PHE A 17 11.04 7.28 3.27
N MET A 18 12.18 7.93 3.54
CA MET A 18 12.19 9.18 4.34
C MET A 18 11.36 10.28 3.67
N ASN A 19 11.47 10.41 2.35
CA ASN A 19 10.68 11.39 1.59
C ASN A 19 9.19 11.07 1.61
N PHE A 20 8.83 9.77 1.52
CA PHE A 20 7.45 9.32 1.66
C PHE A 20 6.88 9.69 3.04
N GLU A 21 7.58 9.37 4.14
CA GLU A 21 7.18 9.70 5.51
C GLU A 21 6.99 11.21 5.70
N ASN A 22 7.86 12.03 5.09
CA ASN A 22 7.70 13.49 5.13
C ASN A 22 6.41 13.96 4.47
N ILE A 23 5.98 13.31 3.39
CA ILE A 23 4.73 13.65 2.68
C ILE A 23 3.51 13.22 3.51
N VAL A 24 3.50 11.99 4.03
CA VAL A 24 2.34 11.49 4.80
C VAL A 24 2.19 12.17 6.17
N ASN A 25 3.30 12.67 6.74
CA ASN A 25 3.29 13.42 7.99
C ASN A 25 3.17 14.94 7.79
N ALA A 26 3.16 15.43 6.55
CA ALA A 26 2.91 16.85 6.28
C ALA A 26 1.49 17.22 6.72
N ASP A 27 1.35 18.40 7.35
CA ASP A 27 0.06 18.89 7.84
C ASP A 27 -0.88 19.12 6.64
N LEU A 28 -1.84 18.20 6.46
CA LEU A 28 -2.79 18.15 5.33
C LEU A 28 -3.61 19.44 5.17
N ASN A 29 -3.61 20.31 6.17
CA ASN A 29 -4.28 21.62 6.15
C ASN A 29 -3.57 22.65 5.25
N VAL A 30 -2.34 22.39 4.80
CA VAL A 30 -1.53 23.33 4.01
C VAL A 30 -1.30 22.87 2.57
N CYS A 31 -1.42 21.57 2.27
CA CYS A 31 -1.13 21.03 0.95
C CYS A 31 -2.40 20.92 0.11
N ASP A 32 -2.40 21.57 -1.06
CA ASP A 32 -3.44 21.35 -2.06
C ASP A 32 -3.34 19.94 -2.68
N GLU A 33 -4.46 19.44 -3.23
CA GLU A 33 -4.53 18.08 -3.83
C GLU A 33 -3.51 17.88 -4.96
N PHE A 34 -3.22 18.93 -5.72
CA PHE A 34 -2.30 18.89 -6.84
C PHE A 34 -0.84 18.69 -6.38
N MET A 35 -0.44 19.40 -5.32
CA MET A 35 0.84 19.28 -4.64
C MET A 35 1.01 17.88 -4.04
N MET A 36 -0.05 17.31 -3.45
CA MET A 36 -0.02 15.94 -2.94
C MET A 36 0.21 14.91 -4.06
N LYS A 37 -0.56 15.00 -5.16
CA LYS A 37 -0.37 14.10 -6.32
C LYS A 37 1.03 14.20 -6.92
N THR A 38 1.56 15.41 -7.03
CA THR A 38 2.91 15.67 -7.52
C THR A 38 3.96 15.04 -6.58
N SER A 39 3.75 15.18 -5.28
CA SER A 39 4.62 14.61 -4.25
C SER A 39 4.66 13.08 -4.31
N PHE A 40 3.50 12.42 -4.41
CA PHE A 40 3.45 10.95 -4.55
C PHE A 40 4.05 10.45 -5.86
N THR A 41 3.88 11.20 -6.95
CA THR A 41 4.53 10.88 -8.24
C THR A 41 6.06 10.94 -8.11
N SER A 42 6.59 11.92 -7.37
CA SER A 42 8.01 12.00 -7.07
C SER A 42 8.50 10.84 -6.20
N CYS A 43 7.69 10.38 -5.23
CA CYS A 43 8.01 9.19 -4.43
C CYS A 43 8.05 7.92 -5.27
N ILE A 44 7.08 7.72 -6.16
CA ILE A 44 7.03 6.55 -7.06
C ILE A 44 8.34 6.46 -7.84
N ARG A 45 8.77 7.55 -8.49
CA ARG A 45 10.04 7.59 -9.24
C ARG A 45 11.24 7.18 -8.39
N GLN A 46 11.32 7.66 -7.15
CA GLN A 46 12.44 7.34 -6.27
C GLN A 46 12.47 5.87 -5.85
N PHE A 47 11.30 5.26 -5.63
CA PHE A 47 11.23 3.82 -5.38
C PHE A 47 11.54 3.00 -6.63
N GLU A 48 11.13 3.46 -7.82
CA GLU A 48 11.51 2.85 -9.09
C GLU A 48 13.02 2.89 -9.32
N GLU A 49 13.68 4.01 -9.04
CA GLU A 49 15.15 4.14 -9.10
C GLU A 49 15.88 3.21 -8.11
N ALA A 50 15.25 2.83 -7.01
CA ALA A 50 15.78 1.80 -6.10
C ALA A 50 15.62 0.41 -6.72
N LEU A 51 14.47 0.13 -7.36
CA LEU A 51 14.19 -1.13 -8.04
C LEU A 51 15.06 -1.37 -9.29
N GLU A 52 15.53 -0.30 -9.94
CA GLU A 52 16.51 -0.38 -11.03
C GLU A 52 17.86 -0.93 -10.57
N GLU A 53 18.28 -0.61 -9.34
CA GLU A 53 19.53 -1.11 -8.76
C GLU A 53 19.35 -2.51 -8.14
N ASP A 54 18.23 -2.72 -7.46
CA ASP A 54 17.87 -3.99 -6.82
C ASP A 54 16.37 -4.26 -6.99
N ASN A 55 16.03 -5.14 -7.93
CA ASN A 55 14.63 -5.47 -8.21
C ASN A 55 14.00 -6.40 -7.14
N ASP A 56 14.77 -6.88 -6.16
CA ASP A 56 14.29 -7.73 -5.09
C ASP A 56 13.71 -6.95 -3.90
N LEU A 57 13.69 -5.62 -3.97
CA LEU A 57 13.15 -4.76 -2.93
C LEU A 57 11.62 -4.84 -2.85
N GLY A 58 11.11 -5.78 -2.05
CA GLY A 58 9.67 -5.94 -1.80
C GLY A 58 9.03 -4.68 -1.22
N GLU A 59 9.73 -4.00 -0.29
CA GLU A 59 9.26 -2.75 0.33
C GLU A 59 9.12 -1.61 -0.69
N ALA A 60 9.96 -1.54 -1.72
CA ALA A 60 9.84 -0.51 -2.75
C ALA A 60 8.50 -0.66 -3.48
N ASN A 61 8.14 -1.88 -3.91
CA ASN A 61 6.84 -2.16 -4.51
C ASN A 61 5.67 -1.90 -3.55
N MET A 62 5.84 -2.21 -2.26
CA MET A 62 4.83 -1.95 -1.24
C MET A 62 4.55 -0.44 -1.10
N TYR A 63 5.58 0.41 -1.05
CA TYR A 63 5.41 1.86 -0.94
C TYR A 63 4.95 2.50 -2.26
N ILE A 64 5.35 1.98 -3.41
CA ILE A 64 4.78 2.41 -4.71
C ILE A 64 3.28 2.14 -4.73
N ALA A 65 2.84 0.97 -4.24
CA ALA A 65 1.42 0.64 -4.15
C ALA A 65 0.64 1.65 -3.28
N GLU A 66 1.22 2.05 -2.15
CA GLU A 66 0.63 3.06 -1.27
C GLU A 66 0.59 4.45 -1.92
N CYS A 67 1.62 4.85 -2.66
CA CYS A 67 1.62 6.10 -3.43
C CYS A 67 0.50 6.09 -4.48
N TYR A 68 0.36 5.00 -5.24
CA TYR A 68 -0.72 4.87 -6.23
C TYR A 68 -2.12 4.87 -5.60
N MET A 69 -2.27 4.25 -4.43
CA MET A 69 -3.52 4.32 -3.66
C MET A 69 -3.88 5.78 -3.33
N ASN A 70 -2.92 6.57 -2.85
CA ASN A 70 -3.14 7.98 -2.54
C ASN A 70 -3.38 8.84 -3.80
N ASN A 71 -2.84 8.44 -4.95
CA ASN A 71 -3.13 9.06 -6.25
C ASN A 71 -4.46 8.59 -6.89
N MET A 72 -5.21 7.71 -6.23
CA MET A 72 -6.43 7.07 -6.76
C MET A 72 -6.19 6.22 -8.02
N GLU A 73 -4.95 5.81 -8.28
CA GLU A 73 -4.58 4.92 -9.39
C GLU A 73 -4.62 3.46 -8.96
N TYR A 74 -5.80 3.02 -8.52
CA TYR A 74 -6.00 1.77 -7.78
C TYR A 74 -5.46 0.50 -8.46
N GLU A 75 -5.57 0.41 -9.79
CA GLU A 75 -5.13 -0.79 -10.51
C GLU A 75 -3.60 -0.92 -10.49
N LYS A 76 -2.89 0.18 -10.68
CA LYS A 76 -1.43 0.23 -10.54
C LYS A 76 -1.04 -0.11 -9.11
N GLY A 77 -1.76 0.46 -8.12
CA GLY A 77 -1.55 0.16 -6.71
C GLY A 77 -1.66 -1.34 -6.39
N ILE A 78 -2.71 -2.01 -6.86
CA ILE A 78 -2.90 -3.45 -6.66
C ILE A 78 -1.80 -4.27 -7.34
N ASN A 79 -1.36 -3.90 -8.54
CA ASN A 79 -0.32 -4.62 -9.26
C ASN A 79 1.03 -4.57 -8.52
N HIS A 80 1.43 -3.38 -8.05
CA HIS A 80 2.64 -3.27 -7.22
C HIS A 80 2.51 -3.98 -5.88
N ALA A 81 1.34 -3.94 -5.24
CA ALA A 81 1.12 -4.69 -4.00
C ALA A 81 1.24 -6.21 -4.20
N LYS A 82 0.78 -6.74 -5.34
CA LYS A 82 0.95 -8.17 -5.69
C LYS A 82 2.42 -8.52 -5.91
N GLU A 83 3.18 -7.69 -6.60
CA GLU A 83 4.62 -7.92 -6.77
C GLU A 83 5.35 -7.83 -5.43
N ALA A 84 4.98 -6.89 -4.54
CA ALA A 84 5.53 -6.83 -3.19
C ALA A 84 5.28 -8.14 -2.42
N LEU A 85 4.04 -8.67 -2.42
CA LEU A 85 3.72 -9.95 -1.78
C LEU A 85 4.57 -11.11 -2.32
N LYS A 86 4.75 -11.19 -3.63
CA LYS A 86 5.58 -12.20 -4.29
C LYS A 86 7.05 -12.10 -3.86
N LYS A 87 7.59 -10.87 -3.74
CA LYS A 87 8.95 -10.65 -3.22
C LYS A 87 9.07 -11.06 -1.75
N PHE A 88 8.08 -10.74 -0.93
CA PHE A 88 8.03 -11.18 0.47
C PHE A 88 7.89 -12.70 0.62
N GLU A 89 7.19 -13.37 -0.29
CA GLU A 89 7.13 -14.84 -0.36
C GLU A 89 8.48 -15.46 -0.73
N ALA A 90 9.26 -14.78 -1.57
CA ALA A 90 10.62 -15.18 -1.91
C ALA A 90 11.66 -14.87 -0.82
N GLY A 91 11.26 -14.21 0.27
CA GLY A 91 12.16 -13.82 1.36
C GLY A 91 12.87 -12.48 1.16
N CYS A 92 12.52 -11.73 0.12
CA CYS A 92 13.19 -10.49 -0.23
C CYS A 92 12.60 -9.30 0.55
N SER A 93 13.25 -8.94 1.65
CA SER A 93 12.90 -7.80 2.50
C SER A 93 14.18 -7.20 3.08
N LEU A 94 14.26 -5.86 3.12
CA LEU A 94 15.31 -5.14 3.82
C LEU A 94 15.16 -5.19 5.34
N VAL A 95 13.92 -5.36 5.81
CA VAL A 95 13.52 -5.21 7.22
C VAL A 95 13.97 -3.86 7.80
N THR A 96 13.53 -2.76 7.18
CA THR A 96 13.57 -1.43 7.81
C THR A 96 12.39 -1.21 8.79
N LYS A 97 11.30 -1.96 8.64
CA LYS A 97 10.15 -2.01 9.56
C LYS A 97 9.63 -3.46 9.67
N GLY A 98 10.04 -4.17 10.72
CA GLY A 98 9.39 -5.43 11.12
C GLY A 98 9.72 -6.65 10.25
N SER A 99 9.14 -7.79 10.63
CA SER A 99 9.35 -9.07 9.96
C SER A 99 8.68 -9.12 8.56
N ILE A 100 9.06 -10.10 7.73
CA ILE A 100 8.35 -10.39 6.46
C ILE A 100 6.84 -10.50 6.65
N LYS A 101 6.40 -11.06 7.79
CA LYS A 101 4.97 -11.15 8.13
C LYS A 101 4.34 -9.77 8.30
N ASP A 102 5.05 -8.83 8.91
CA ASP A 102 4.59 -7.45 9.06
C ASP A 102 4.49 -6.74 7.70
N CYS A 103 5.48 -6.94 6.82
CA CYS A 103 5.43 -6.41 5.45
C CYS A 103 4.23 -6.97 4.67
N LYS A 104 3.97 -8.29 4.78
CA LYS A 104 2.79 -8.92 4.16
C LYS A 104 1.49 -8.37 4.74
N ALA A 105 1.40 -8.25 6.06
CA ALA A 105 0.23 -7.68 6.72
C ALA A 105 -0.05 -6.25 6.25
N TYR A 106 0.99 -5.41 6.18
CA TYR A 106 0.90 -4.04 5.67
C TYR A 106 0.46 -4.00 4.20
N THR A 107 1.00 -4.89 3.37
CA THR A 107 0.65 -4.96 1.95
C THR A 107 -0.80 -5.38 1.74
N TYR A 108 -1.28 -6.38 2.49
CA TYR A 108 -2.70 -6.74 2.45
C TYR A 108 -3.61 -5.61 2.95
N LYS A 109 -3.17 -4.84 3.95
CA LYS A 109 -3.88 -3.63 4.39
C LYS A 109 -3.99 -2.60 3.26
N ILE A 110 -2.94 -2.35 2.49
CA ILE A 110 -2.99 -1.44 1.32
C ILE A 110 -4.05 -1.92 0.32
N ILE A 111 -4.02 -3.21 -0.06
CA ILE A 111 -5.00 -3.78 -1.00
C ILE A 111 -6.42 -3.64 -0.44
N ALA A 112 -6.62 -3.91 0.85
CA ALA A 112 -7.91 -3.75 1.50
C ALA A 112 -8.43 -2.31 1.42
N MET A 113 -7.57 -1.32 1.68
CA MET A 113 -7.90 0.11 1.59
C MET A 113 -8.22 0.55 0.16
N ILE A 114 -7.47 0.08 -0.84
CA ILE A 114 -7.78 0.33 -2.26
C ILE A 114 -9.20 -0.16 -2.59
N HIS A 115 -9.57 -1.34 -2.12
CA HIS A 115 -10.92 -1.88 -2.33
C HIS A 115 -12.01 -1.08 -1.61
N ILE A 116 -11.72 -0.49 -0.44
CA ILE A 116 -12.65 0.45 0.21
C ILE A 116 -12.85 1.70 -0.66
N TYR A 117 -11.78 2.30 -1.18
CA TYR A 117 -11.90 3.48 -2.02
C TYR A 117 -12.66 3.19 -3.32
N ARG A 118 -12.39 2.06 -3.97
CA ARG A 118 -13.19 1.59 -5.12
C ARG A 118 -14.66 1.41 -4.77
N ALA A 119 -14.97 0.82 -3.61
CA ALA A 119 -16.36 0.66 -3.19
C ALA A 119 -17.06 2.01 -3.04
N HIS A 120 -16.38 3.00 -2.45
CA HIS A 120 -16.90 4.36 -2.34
C HIS A 120 -17.12 5.02 -3.71
N ASP A 121 -16.19 4.88 -4.64
CA ASP A 121 -16.34 5.43 -5.99
C ASP A 121 -17.52 4.78 -6.72
N TYR A 122 -17.67 3.44 -6.63
CA TYR A 122 -18.84 2.75 -7.19
C TYR A 122 -20.16 3.15 -6.53
N PHE A 123 -20.17 3.43 -5.22
CA PHE A 123 -21.35 3.96 -4.54
C PHE A 123 -21.75 5.32 -5.12
N ASN A 124 -20.78 6.22 -5.34
CA ASN A 124 -21.02 7.53 -5.94
C ASN A 124 -21.51 7.44 -7.40
N GLU A 125 -21.08 6.41 -8.13
CA GLU A 125 -21.59 6.08 -9.47
C GLU A 125 -22.96 5.39 -9.46
N GLY A 126 -23.50 5.03 -8.29
CA GLY A 126 -24.74 4.24 -8.16
C GLY A 126 -24.59 2.77 -8.57
N ASN A 127 -23.36 2.27 -8.69
CA ASN A 127 -23.07 0.88 -9.05
C ASN A 127 -22.94 0.00 -7.80
N PHE A 128 -24.08 -0.30 -7.17
CA PHE A 128 -24.14 -1.07 -5.92
C PHE A 128 -23.60 -2.50 -6.05
N GLU A 129 -23.65 -3.10 -7.23
CA GLU A 129 -23.10 -4.44 -7.47
C GLU A 129 -21.57 -4.44 -7.30
N LYS A 130 -20.87 -3.58 -8.05
CA LYS A 130 -19.41 -3.45 -7.97
C LYS A 130 -18.93 -2.91 -6.63
N MET A 131 -19.70 -2.03 -6.00
CA MET A 131 -19.47 -1.58 -4.64
C MET A 131 -19.45 -2.75 -3.67
N ASN A 132 -20.48 -3.62 -3.70
CA ASN A 132 -20.58 -4.79 -2.82
C ASN A 132 -19.45 -5.81 -3.08
N GLU A 133 -19.07 -6.00 -4.35
CA GLU A 133 -17.93 -6.85 -4.71
C GLU A 133 -16.63 -6.32 -4.11
N SER A 134 -16.34 -5.04 -4.33
CA SER A 134 -15.13 -4.39 -3.81
C SER A 134 -15.08 -4.43 -2.28
N HIS A 135 -16.21 -4.20 -1.63
CA HIS A 135 -16.30 -4.30 -0.17
C HIS A 135 -15.95 -5.70 0.36
N LYS A 136 -16.47 -6.76 -0.29
CA LYS A 136 -16.14 -8.15 0.08
C LYS A 136 -14.66 -8.45 -0.09
N GLU A 137 -14.04 -7.98 -1.17
CA GLU A 137 -12.59 -8.17 -1.39
C GLU A 137 -11.75 -7.42 -0.36
N SER A 138 -12.19 -6.23 0.09
CA SER A 138 -11.54 -5.52 1.19
C SER A 138 -11.52 -6.35 2.47
N LEU A 139 -12.66 -6.90 2.88
CA LEU A 139 -12.75 -7.72 4.10
C LEU A 139 -11.87 -8.98 4.04
N LYS A 140 -11.81 -9.65 2.87
CA LYS A 140 -10.89 -10.78 2.66
C LYS A 140 -9.42 -10.37 2.83
N CYS A 141 -9.05 -9.19 2.33
CA CYS A 141 -7.68 -8.69 2.46
C CYS A 141 -7.35 -8.31 3.90
N PHE A 142 -8.27 -7.68 4.64
CA PHE A 142 -8.10 -7.43 6.06
C PHE A 142 -7.92 -8.71 6.87
N GLN A 143 -8.67 -9.78 6.56
CA GLN A 143 -8.48 -11.09 7.19
C GLN A 143 -7.06 -11.61 6.98
N LYS A 144 -6.56 -11.58 5.73
CA LYS A 144 -5.17 -11.96 5.43
C LYS A 144 -4.13 -11.09 6.14
N ALA A 145 -4.42 -9.79 6.28
CA ALA A 145 -3.55 -8.88 7.03
C ALA A 145 -3.46 -9.30 8.51
N ILE A 146 -4.59 -9.59 9.15
CA ILE A 146 -4.69 -10.06 10.54
C ILE A 146 -4.04 -11.43 10.71
N GLU A 147 -4.16 -12.35 9.75
CA GLU A 147 -3.50 -13.66 9.79
C GLU A 147 -1.96 -13.52 9.82
N ASN A 148 -1.42 -12.53 9.11
CA ASN A 148 0.03 -12.29 9.07
C ASN A 148 0.52 -11.51 10.30
N ASN A 149 -0.28 -10.57 10.82
CA ASN A 149 0.01 -9.86 12.06
C ASN A 149 -1.21 -9.84 12.99
N PRO A 150 -1.41 -10.90 13.78
CA PRO A 150 -2.59 -11.02 14.65
C PRO A 150 -2.54 -10.10 15.86
N GLU A 151 -1.39 -9.51 16.17
CA GLU A 151 -1.23 -8.61 17.32
C GLU A 151 -1.49 -7.14 16.96
N ASP A 152 -1.57 -6.79 15.67
CA ASP A 152 -1.95 -5.43 15.28
C ASP A 152 -3.45 -5.20 15.51
N ILE A 153 -3.74 -4.62 16.67
CA ILE A 153 -5.10 -4.26 17.11
C ILE A 153 -5.76 -3.31 16.10
N ARG A 154 -4.99 -2.45 15.40
CA ARG A 154 -5.55 -1.50 14.43
C ARG A 154 -6.12 -2.23 13.22
N LEU A 155 -5.52 -3.34 12.79
CA LEU A 155 -6.09 -4.16 11.71
C LEU A 155 -7.44 -4.76 12.10
N LYS A 156 -7.56 -5.24 13.35
CA LYS A 156 -8.83 -5.75 13.88
C LYS A 156 -9.89 -4.66 13.96
N MET A 157 -9.51 -3.46 14.41
CA MET A 157 -10.41 -2.31 14.45
C MET A 157 -10.88 -1.89 13.06
N LEU A 158 -9.98 -1.81 12.08
CA LEU A 158 -10.33 -1.50 10.69
C LEU A 158 -11.26 -2.56 10.11
N TYR A 159 -10.95 -3.85 10.32
CA TYR A 159 -11.80 -4.94 9.87
C TYR A 159 -13.22 -4.85 10.43
N GLU A 160 -13.36 -4.68 11.75
CA GLU A 160 -14.69 -4.56 12.37
C GLU A 160 -15.40 -3.28 11.92
N HIS A 161 -14.69 -2.15 11.83
CA HIS A 161 -15.25 -0.90 11.32
C HIS A 161 -15.86 -1.10 9.93
N PHE A 162 -15.12 -1.66 8.98
CA PHE A 162 -15.64 -1.83 7.62
C PHE A 162 -16.71 -2.91 7.53
N LYS A 163 -16.61 -3.97 8.33
CA LYS A 163 -17.62 -5.04 8.40
C LYS A 163 -18.97 -4.53 8.90
N THR A 164 -19.00 -3.54 9.80
CA THR A 164 -20.26 -3.01 10.38
C THR A 164 -20.76 -1.74 9.69
N THR A 165 -19.86 -0.89 9.20
CA THR A 165 -20.20 0.46 8.72
C THR A 165 -20.80 0.45 7.32
N ILE A 166 -20.58 -0.61 6.54
CA ILE A 166 -21.07 -0.72 5.17
C ILE A 166 -22.32 -1.63 5.15
N ASN A 167 -23.40 -1.11 5.72
CA ASN A 167 -24.76 -1.54 5.43
C ASN A 167 -25.35 -0.53 4.43
N PHE A 168 -24.78 -0.47 3.21
CA PHE A 168 -25.36 0.37 2.16
C PHE A 168 -26.76 -0.16 1.83
N PRO A 169 -27.79 0.70 1.78
CA PRO A 169 -29.16 0.26 1.59
C PRO A 169 -29.26 -0.62 0.34
N ARG A 170 -29.92 -1.77 0.50
CA ARG A 170 -30.29 -2.67 -0.59
C ARG A 170 -31.36 -2.07 -1.48
#